data_AF-I5B7H4-F1
#
_entry.id   AF-I5B7H4-F1
#
_cell.length_a   1.000
_cell.length_b   1.000
_cell.length_c   1.000
_cell.angle_alpha   90.00
_cell.angle_beta   90.00
_cell.angle_gamma   90.00
#
_symmetry.space_group_name_H-M   'P 1'
#
loop_
_entity.id
_entity.type
_entity.pdbx_description
1 polymer ?
#
loop_
_entity_poly.entity_id
_entity_poly.type
_entity_poly.pdbx_seq_one_letter_code
_entity_poly.pdbx_strand_id
1 'polypeptide(L)'
;MSIEDEQLELIPDWSIELDGRALEPEVVPDVLSVEVEQHVNGPDTFEVAVNIWDTDVQDYKWIDDGTFAEGREIRITMGYGEEHTDLIVGEIVAAQADFGDTDSPVLRVQGYDKLHRLRRGRKTRTFADVKDSEAAELIAQDLQLSAQIEESEVVHAYLVQHNQSDIDFLAERARRIHFELDVVDGMLIFRPSAHADGKTVTLTYRRDLRKFEARLSTLAQVDKVSVRGWNP
;
A
#
# COMPACT_ATOMS: atom_id res chain seq x y z
N MET A 1 19.63 -13.74 -30.21
CA MET A 1 18.60 -12.86 -29.62
C MET A 1 18.43 -11.73 -30.60
N SER A 2 17.27 -11.65 -31.24
CA SER A 2 16.99 -10.69 -32.30
C SER A 2 16.82 -9.31 -31.69
N ILE A 3 17.17 -8.25 -32.43
CA ILE A 3 16.98 -6.85 -32.00
C ILE A 3 15.50 -6.55 -31.67
N GLU A 4 14.56 -7.32 -32.24
CA GLU A 4 13.12 -7.23 -31.95
C GLU A 4 12.75 -7.77 -30.56
N ASP A 5 13.43 -8.81 -30.06
CA ASP A 5 13.18 -9.38 -28.72
C ASP A 5 13.69 -8.44 -27.62
N GLU A 6 14.81 -7.77 -27.86
CA GLU A 6 15.43 -6.78 -26.93
C GLU A 6 14.61 -5.48 -26.84
N GLN A 7 13.79 -5.16 -27.85
CA GLN A 7 12.91 -3.98 -27.83
C GLN A 7 11.59 -4.21 -27.09
N LEU A 8 11.08 -5.44 -27.06
CA LEU A 8 9.88 -5.79 -26.29
C LEU A 8 10.15 -5.75 -24.77
N GLU A 9 11.36 -6.06 -24.33
CA GLU A 9 11.83 -5.96 -22.93
C GLU A 9 11.81 -4.54 -22.35
N LEU A 10 11.57 -3.49 -23.16
CA LEU A 10 11.58 -2.10 -22.72
C LEU A 10 10.23 -1.39 -22.91
N ILE A 11 9.19 -2.09 -23.36
CA ILE A 11 7.84 -1.53 -23.45
C ILE A 11 7.18 -1.72 -22.09
N PRO A 12 6.87 -0.63 -21.37
CA PRO A 12 6.12 -0.74 -20.13
C PRO A 12 4.72 -1.26 -20.45
N ASP A 13 4.32 -2.32 -19.78
CA ASP A 13 2.98 -2.87 -19.85
C ASP A 13 2.32 -2.76 -18.47
N TRP A 14 1.00 -2.60 -18.48
CA TRP A 14 0.22 -2.45 -17.26
C TRP A 14 -1.13 -3.14 -17.44
N SER A 15 -1.61 -3.70 -16.34
CA SER A 15 -2.93 -4.28 -16.25
C SER A 15 -3.62 -3.76 -15.00
N ILE A 16 -4.91 -3.49 -15.14
CA ILE A 16 -5.78 -3.16 -14.02
C ILE A 16 -6.97 -4.10 -14.07
N GLU A 17 -7.27 -4.70 -12.92
CA GLU A 17 -8.46 -5.50 -12.71
C GLU A 17 -9.39 -4.81 -11.71
N LEU A 18 -10.69 -4.80 -12.00
CA LEU A 18 -11.76 -4.32 -11.13
C LEU A 18 -12.61 -5.50 -10.68
N ASP A 19 -12.69 -5.73 -9.37
CA ASP A 19 -13.38 -6.88 -8.75
C ASP A 19 -12.99 -8.23 -9.38
N GLY A 20 -11.69 -8.40 -9.67
CA GLY A 20 -11.11 -9.60 -10.29
C GLY A 20 -11.43 -9.79 -11.77
N ARG A 21 -11.88 -8.73 -12.47
CA ARG A 21 -12.08 -8.74 -13.92
C ARG A 21 -11.16 -7.71 -14.56
N ALA A 22 -10.45 -8.10 -15.61
CA ALA A 22 -9.68 -7.17 -16.42
C ALA A 22 -10.57 -6.00 -16.90
N LEU A 23 -9.98 -4.81 -16.95
CA LEU A 23 -10.64 -3.63 -17.47
C LEU A 23 -11.18 -3.86 -18.88
N GLU A 24 -12.35 -3.29 -19.15
CA GLU A 24 -12.98 -3.43 -20.44
C GLU A 24 -12.09 -2.80 -21.53
N PRO A 25 -11.96 -3.43 -22.71
CA PRO A 25 -11.07 -2.93 -23.77
C PRO A 25 -11.36 -1.50 -24.22
N GLU A 26 -12.59 -1.03 -24.00
CA GLU A 26 -13.03 0.33 -24.32
C GLU A 26 -12.47 1.38 -23.33
N VAL A 27 -12.18 0.99 -22.09
CA VAL A 27 -11.68 1.89 -21.04
C VAL A 27 -10.15 2.01 -21.08
N VAL A 28 -9.45 0.94 -21.46
CA VAL A 28 -7.98 0.91 -21.56
C VAL A 28 -7.37 2.13 -22.28
N PRO A 29 -7.85 2.54 -23.48
CA PRO A 29 -7.29 3.70 -24.18
C PRO A 29 -7.57 5.04 -23.49
N ASP A 30 -8.52 5.10 -22.56
CA ASP A 30 -8.81 6.31 -21.80
C ASP A 30 -7.95 6.46 -20.55
N VAL A 31 -7.22 5.42 -20.13
CA VAL A 31 -6.31 5.52 -18.98
C VAL A 31 -5.11 6.39 -19.37
N LEU A 32 -5.01 7.56 -18.72
CA LEU A 32 -3.97 8.57 -18.97
C LEU A 32 -2.72 8.32 -18.12
N SER A 33 -2.89 7.91 -16.87
CA SER A 33 -1.78 7.59 -15.97
C SER A 33 -2.21 6.63 -14.87
N VAL A 34 -1.24 5.85 -14.40
CA VAL A 34 -1.38 4.96 -13.24
C VAL A 34 -0.18 5.21 -12.34
N GLU A 35 -0.44 5.54 -11.09
CA GLU A 35 0.57 5.81 -10.06
C GLU A 35 0.31 4.91 -8.86
N VAL A 36 1.37 4.31 -8.32
CA VAL A 36 1.34 3.47 -7.11
C VAL A 36 2.46 3.91 -6.19
N GLU A 37 2.13 4.27 -4.96
CA GLU A 37 3.10 4.58 -3.91
C GLU A 37 3.04 3.51 -2.81
N GLN A 38 4.16 2.81 -2.60
CA GLN A 38 4.30 1.82 -1.54
C GLN A 38 5.04 2.39 -0.33
N HIS A 39 4.53 2.14 0.88
CA HIS A 39 5.06 2.70 2.11
C HIS A 39 5.37 1.61 3.14
N VAL A 40 6.61 1.57 3.64
CA VAL A 40 7.03 0.62 4.70
C VAL A 40 6.26 0.78 6.02
N ASN A 41 5.74 1.98 6.31
CA ASN A 41 5.08 2.31 7.57
C ASN A 41 3.74 3.05 7.34
N GLY A 42 2.93 2.56 6.41
CA GLY A 42 1.66 3.18 6.08
C GLY A 42 0.90 2.37 5.04
N PRO A 43 -0.35 2.77 4.75
CA PRO A 43 -1.12 2.14 3.69
C PRO A 43 -0.51 2.52 2.34
N ASP A 44 -0.37 1.56 1.45
CA ASP A 44 -0.02 1.83 0.06
C ASP A 44 -1.16 2.58 -0.63
N THR A 45 -0.82 3.44 -1.58
CA THR A 45 -1.76 4.30 -2.29
C THR A 45 -1.67 4.09 -3.79
N PHE A 46 -2.78 4.34 -4.48
CA PHE A 46 -2.79 4.38 -5.94
C PHE A 46 -3.66 5.54 -6.45
N GLU A 47 -3.30 6.02 -7.64
CA GLU A 47 -4.12 6.95 -8.43
C GLU A 47 -4.17 6.46 -9.88
N VAL A 48 -5.38 6.41 -10.45
CA VAL A 48 -5.61 6.18 -11.88
C VAL A 48 -6.31 7.39 -12.46
N ALA A 49 -5.73 8.01 -13.47
CA ALA A 49 -6.34 9.12 -14.20
C ALA A 49 -6.96 8.59 -15.50
N VAL A 50 -8.23 8.90 -15.74
CA VAL A 50 -9.01 8.41 -16.88
C VAL A 50 -9.62 9.59 -17.63
N ASN A 51 -9.48 9.61 -18.95
CA ASN A 51 -10.19 10.53 -19.82
C ASN A 51 -11.68 10.19 -19.84
N ILE A 52 -12.52 11.17 -19.50
CA ILE A 52 -13.97 10.99 -19.42
C ILE A 52 -14.73 11.65 -20.56
N TRP A 53 -14.04 12.22 -21.55
CA TRP A 53 -14.67 12.82 -22.73
C TRP A 53 -14.66 11.86 -23.91
N ASP A 54 -15.86 11.56 -24.45
CA ASP A 54 -16.02 10.90 -25.72
C ASP A 54 -16.13 11.94 -26.85
N THR A 55 -15.16 11.96 -27.76
CA THR A 55 -15.14 12.93 -28.86
C THR A 55 -16.14 12.59 -29.97
N ASP A 56 -16.47 11.32 -30.15
CA ASP A 56 -17.35 10.84 -31.22
C ASP A 56 -18.82 11.05 -30.85
N VAL A 57 -19.18 10.77 -29.59
CA VAL A 57 -20.55 10.91 -29.06
C VAL A 57 -20.80 12.31 -28.48
N GLN A 58 -19.74 13.06 -28.17
CA GLN A 58 -19.78 14.38 -27.51
C GLN A 58 -20.47 14.32 -26.13
N ASP A 59 -20.18 13.27 -25.35
CA ASP A 59 -20.75 13.05 -24.03
C ASP A 59 -19.68 12.54 -23.05
N TYR A 60 -20.03 12.53 -21.76
CA TYR A 60 -19.18 12.02 -20.71
C TYR A 60 -19.32 10.49 -20.55
N LYS A 61 -18.20 9.83 -20.28
CA LYS A 61 -18.12 8.38 -20.02
C LYS A 61 -17.46 8.09 -18.67
N TRP A 62 -17.70 6.90 -18.13
CA TRP A 62 -17.10 6.37 -16.88
C TRP A 62 -17.47 7.05 -15.55
N ILE A 63 -18.28 8.13 -15.56
CA ILE A 63 -18.68 8.85 -14.35
C ILE A 63 -19.87 8.16 -13.65
N ASP A 64 -20.97 7.94 -14.40
CA ASP A 64 -22.26 7.50 -13.84
C ASP A 64 -22.56 6.01 -14.07
N ASP A 65 -21.66 5.28 -14.74
CA ASP A 65 -21.85 3.88 -15.11
C ASP A 65 -21.44 2.90 -13.99
N GLY A 66 -20.79 3.41 -12.93
CA GLY A 66 -20.31 2.63 -11.80
C GLY A 66 -19.01 1.88 -12.06
N THR A 67 -18.35 2.08 -13.20
CA THR A 67 -17.07 1.43 -13.54
C THR A 67 -16.03 1.71 -12.45
N PHE A 68 -15.91 2.95 -12.00
CA PHE A 68 -14.99 3.36 -10.93
C PHE A 68 -15.69 3.73 -9.62
N ALA A 69 -16.80 3.06 -9.30
CA ALA A 69 -17.53 3.32 -8.05
C ALA A 69 -16.68 3.05 -6.80
N GLU A 70 -16.94 3.78 -5.73
CA GLU A 70 -16.23 3.62 -4.47
C GLU A 70 -16.50 2.24 -3.85
N GLY A 71 -15.49 1.69 -3.19
CA GLY A 71 -15.52 0.39 -2.52
C GLY A 71 -15.26 -0.82 -3.43
N ARG A 72 -15.14 -0.63 -4.74
CA ARG A 72 -14.70 -1.69 -5.66
C ARG A 72 -13.23 -2.04 -5.40
N GLU A 73 -12.90 -3.32 -5.54
CA GLU A 73 -11.53 -3.80 -5.43
C GLU A 73 -10.78 -3.53 -6.73
N ILE A 74 -9.56 -3.02 -6.64
CA ILE A 74 -8.67 -2.81 -7.77
C ILE A 74 -7.38 -3.59 -7.56
N ARG A 75 -6.89 -4.27 -8.59
CA ARG A 75 -5.54 -4.84 -8.66
C ARG A 75 -4.79 -4.13 -9.77
N ILE A 76 -3.59 -3.62 -9.45
CA ILE A 76 -2.72 -2.96 -10.41
C ILE A 76 -1.43 -3.77 -10.53
N THR A 77 -1.14 -4.16 -11.76
CA THR A 77 0.03 -4.94 -12.12
C THR A 77 0.81 -4.15 -13.18
N MET A 78 2.13 -4.05 -13.03
CA MET A 78 2.99 -3.38 -14.00
C MET A 78 4.22 -4.21 -14.30
N GLY A 79 4.80 -4.01 -15.47
CA GLY A 79 6.02 -4.68 -15.84
C GLY A 79 6.52 -4.30 -17.21
N TYR A 80 7.40 -5.14 -17.76
CA TYR A 80 7.99 -4.96 -19.07
C TYR A 80 7.86 -6.25 -19.87
N GLY A 81 7.39 -6.15 -21.11
CA GLY A 81 7.19 -7.31 -21.97
C GLY A 81 6.24 -8.33 -21.32
N GLU A 82 6.68 -9.58 -21.15
CA GLU A 82 5.86 -10.65 -20.53
C GLU A 82 5.99 -10.69 -18.99
N GLU A 83 6.96 -9.99 -18.39
CA GLU A 83 7.17 -10.02 -16.94
C GLU A 83 6.35 -8.94 -16.25
N HIS A 84 5.37 -9.38 -15.46
CA HIS A 84 4.42 -8.54 -14.76
C HIS A 84 4.52 -8.75 -13.25
N THR A 85 4.49 -7.67 -12.47
CA THR A 85 4.52 -7.72 -11.00
C THR A 85 3.31 -7.02 -10.43
N ASP A 86 2.64 -7.69 -9.49
CA ASP A 86 1.53 -7.10 -8.73
C ASP A 86 2.09 -6.01 -7.81
N LEU A 87 1.62 -4.77 -8.02
CA LEU A 87 2.07 -3.62 -7.24
C LEU A 87 1.15 -3.34 -6.06
N ILE A 88 -0.17 -3.45 -6.26
CA ILE A 88 -1.13 -3.14 -5.20
C ILE A 88 -2.46 -3.82 -5.45
N VAL A 89 -3.08 -4.26 -4.34
CA VAL A 89 -4.49 -4.67 -4.28
C VAL A 89 -5.18 -3.81 -3.25
N GLY A 90 -6.06 -2.94 -3.74
CA GLY A 90 -6.67 -1.89 -2.94
C GLY A 90 -8.16 -1.74 -3.19
N GLU A 91 -8.73 -0.76 -2.51
CA GLU A 91 -10.13 -0.38 -2.66
C GLU A 91 -10.20 1.07 -3.12
N ILE A 92 -11.10 1.35 -4.06
CA ILE A 92 -11.39 2.72 -4.49
C ILE A 92 -12.04 3.45 -3.32
N VAL A 93 -11.44 4.55 -2.86
CA VAL A 93 -11.95 5.35 -1.73
C VAL A 93 -12.48 6.70 -2.20
N ALA A 94 -11.99 7.22 -3.32
CA ALA A 94 -12.44 8.48 -3.89
C ALA A 94 -12.39 8.45 -5.42
N ALA A 95 -13.36 9.13 -6.02
CA ALA A 95 -13.36 9.45 -7.44
C ALA A 95 -13.59 10.96 -7.59
N GLN A 96 -12.64 11.65 -8.21
CA GLN A 96 -12.68 13.11 -8.41
C GLN A 96 -12.70 13.40 -9.91
N ALA A 97 -13.76 14.06 -10.39
CA ALA A 97 -13.82 14.55 -11.76
C ALA A 97 -13.33 16.00 -11.84
N ASP A 98 -12.27 16.22 -12.63
CA ASP A 98 -11.68 17.52 -12.90
C ASP A 98 -12.07 17.99 -14.30
N PHE A 99 -12.77 19.12 -14.35
CA PHE A 99 -13.18 19.79 -15.59
C PHE A 99 -12.35 21.06 -15.78
N GLY A 100 -11.32 20.95 -16.63
CA GLY A 100 -10.46 22.08 -17.00
C GLY A 100 -11.14 23.03 -18.00
N ASP A 101 -10.62 24.26 -18.09
CA ASP A 101 -11.11 25.28 -19.04
C ASP A 101 -10.59 25.02 -20.48
N THR A 102 -9.39 24.46 -20.61
CA THR A 102 -8.75 24.12 -21.90
C THR A 102 -8.36 22.65 -22.05
N ASP A 103 -8.25 21.92 -20.94
CA ASP A 103 -7.84 20.52 -20.95
C ASP A 103 -9.06 19.60 -21.03
N SER A 104 -8.88 18.42 -21.62
CA SER A 104 -9.91 17.39 -21.59
C SER A 104 -10.25 17.04 -20.13
N PRO A 105 -11.53 16.80 -19.81
CA PRO A 105 -11.94 16.45 -18.46
C PRO A 105 -11.38 15.08 -18.07
N VAL A 106 -10.96 14.96 -16.81
CA VAL A 106 -10.28 13.78 -16.27
C VAL A 106 -10.96 13.31 -14.99
N LEU A 107 -11.16 12.00 -14.86
CA LEU A 107 -11.53 11.35 -13.62
C LEU A 107 -10.27 10.79 -12.94
N ARG A 108 -9.99 11.24 -11.71
CA ARG A 108 -8.96 10.68 -10.85
C ARG A 108 -9.61 9.72 -9.87
N VAL A 109 -9.21 8.46 -9.96
CA VAL A 109 -9.66 7.38 -9.08
C VAL A 109 -8.54 7.11 -8.10
N GLN A 110 -8.80 7.36 -6.82
CA GLN A 110 -7.84 7.20 -5.75
C GLN A 110 -8.28 6.11 -4.79
N GLY A 111 -7.30 5.39 -4.27
CA GLY A 111 -7.57 4.41 -3.23
C GLY A 111 -6.33 3.97 -2.49
N TYR A 112 -6.59 3.03 -1.60
CA TYR A 112 -5.60 2.52 -0.68
C TYR A 112 -5.69 1.00 -0.60
N ASP A 113 -4.61 0.36 -0.18
CA ASP A 113 -4.65 -1.03 0.27
C ASP A 113 -5.70 -1.28 1.39
N LYS A 114 -5.92 -2.54 1.75
CA LYS A 114 -6.85 -2.87 2.85
C LYS A 114 -6.38 -2.38 4.23
N LEU A 115 -5.10 -1.97 4.38
CA LEU A 115 -4.56 -1.39 5.61
C LEU A 115 -5.27 -0.08 5.97
N HIS A 116 -5.79 0.66 4.99
CA HIS A 116 -6.55 1.89 5.27
C HIS A 116 -7.77 1.65 6.20
N ARG A 117 -8.34 0.44 6.22
CA ARG A 117 -9.44 0.09 7.12
C ARG A 117 -9.03 0.14 8.59
N LEU A 118 -7.76 -0.16 8.91
CA LEU A 118 -7.20 -0.07 10.26
C LEU A 118 -7.07 1.39 10.76
N ARG A 119 -7.10 2.38 9.85
CA ARG A 119 -7.14 3.81 10.19
C ARG A 119 -8.53 4.30 10.56
N ARG A 120 -9.58 3.53 10.27
CA ARG A 120 -10.97 3.99 10.45
C ARG A 120 -11.33 4.05 11.93
N GLY A 121 -11.55 5.27 12.39
CA GLY A 121 -12.01 5.54 13.75
C GLY A 121 -10.91 5.39 14.79
N ARG A 122 -11.24 5.84 16.01
CA ARG A 122 -10.37 5.72 17.18
C ARG A 122 -11.10 4.88 18.21
N LYS A 123 -10.39 3.92 18.79
CA LYS A 123 -10.96 2.96 19.72
C LYS A 123 -10.27 3.08 21.07
N THR A 124 -11.03 2.76 22.12
CA THR A 124 -10.49 2.58 23.47
C THR A 124 -10.78 1.16 23.91
N ARG A 125 -9.73 0.34 24.00
CA ARG A 125 -9.83 -1.10 24.28
C ARG A 125 -8.72 -1.52 25.23
N THR A 126 -9.01 -2.52 26.04
CA THR A 126 -8.03 -3.14 26.94
C THR A 126 -7.91 -4.60 26.57
N PHE A 127 -6.68 -5.06 26.38
CA PHE A 127 -6.34 -6.46 26.20
C PHE A 127 -5.60 -6.91 27.47
N ALA A 128 -6.12 -7.94 28.14
CA ALA A 128 -5.58 -8.43 29.41
C ALA A 128 -4.92 -9.79 29.19
N ASP A 129 -3.74 -9.97 29.79
CA ASP A 129 -2.94 -11.20 29.72
C ASP A 129 -2.67 -11.69 28.28
N VAL A 130 -2.38 -10.76 27.37
CA VAL A 130 -2.11 -11.06 25.95
C VAL A 130 -0.70 -10.69 25.52
N LYS A 131 -0.23 -11.36 24.47
CA LYS A 131 0.94 -11.01 23.70
C LYS A 131 0.63 -9.93 22.66
N ASP A 132 1.67 -9.28 22.14
CA ASP A 132 1.54 -8.31 21.04
C ASP A 132 1.01 -8.97 19.76
N SER A 133 1.47 -10.19 19.48
CA SER A 133 1.00 -11.04 18.37
C SER A 133 -0.49 -11.42 18.51
N GLU A 134 -0.93 -11.77 19.71
CA GLU A 134 -2.34 -12.10 19.98
C GLU A 134 -3.24 -10.88 19.83
N ALA A 135 -2.77 -9.69 20.26
CA ALA A 135 -3.51 -8.45 20.04
C ALA A 135 -3.64 -8.13 18.53
N ALA A 136 -2.60 -8.41 17.73
CA ALA A 136 -2.65 -8.28 16.27
C ALA A 136 -3.62 -9.28 15.62
N GLU A 137 -3.65 -10.54 16.09
CA GLU A 137 -4.61 -11.55 15.62
C GLU A 137 -6.06 -11.13 15.89
N LEU A 138 -6.35 -10.64 17.09
CA LEU A 138 -7.70 -10.16 17.46
C LEU A 138 -8.13 -8.99 16.57
N ILE A 139 -7.23 -8.06 16.27
CA ILE A 139 -7.52 -6.92 15.40
C ILE A 139 -7.74 -7.38 13.94
N ALA A 140 -6.97 -8.36 13.45
CA ALA A 140 -7.17 -8.93 12.12
C ALA A 140 -8.55 -9.60 12.00
N GLN A 141 -8.95 -10.38 13.01
CA GLN A 141 -10.25 -11.05 13.06
C GLN A 141 -11.43 -10.05 13.06
N ASP A 142 -11.33 -8.97 13.86
CA ASP A 142 -12.32 -7.90 13.90
C ASP A 142 -12.57 -7.27 12.52
N LEU A 143 -11.54 -7.23 11.67
CA LEU A 143 -11.57 -6.64 10.33
C LEU A 143 -11.76 -7.68 9.21
N GLN A 144 -11.95 -8.95 9.57
CA GLN A 144 -12.09 -10.08 8.63
C GLN A 144 -10.92 -10.19 7.65
N LEU A 145 -9.72 -9.85 8.11
CA LEU A 145 -8.48 -10.00 7.34
C LEU A 145 -7.84 -11.35 7.66
N SER A 146 -7.18 -11.93 6.65
CA SER A 146 -6.25 -13.04 6.89
C SER A 146 -5.06 -12.51 7.69
N ALA A 147 -4.37 -13.37 8.45
CA ALA A 147 -3.26 -12.95 9.29
C ALA A 147 -2.09 -13.93 9.17
N GLN A 148 -0.89 -13.39 8.92
CA GLN A 148 0.39 -14.07 9.05
C GLN A 148 1.16 -13.35 10.16
N ILE A 149 1.05 -13.91 11.36
CA ILE A 149 1.57 -13.29 12.57
C ILE A 149 2.61 -14.23 13.18
N GLU A 150 3.81 -13.70 13.42
CA GLU A 150 4.84 -14.41 14.15
C GLU A 150 4.72 -14.14 15.66
N GLU A 151 4.99 -15.17 16.46
CA GLU A 151 4.76 -15.13 17.89
C GLU A 151 5.71 -14.15 18.59
N SER A 152 5.14 -13.25 19.40
CA SER A 152 5.93 -12.38 20.27
C SER A 152 6.23 -13.04 21.62
N GLU A 153 7.35 -12.68 22.24
CA GLU A 153 7.83 -13.37 23.44
C GLU A 153 7.12 -12.91 24.73
N VAL A 154 6.74 -11.63 24.81
CA VAL A 154 6.31 -10.99 26.06
C VAL A 154 4.79 -11.04 26.19
N VAL A 155 4.31 -11.62 27.29
CA VAL A 155 2.91 -11.52 27.73
C VAL A 155 2.73 -10.27 28.58
N HIS A 156 1.80 -9.41 28.20
CA HIS A 156 1.49 -8.18 28.93
C HIS A 156 0.25 -8.39 29.78
N ALA A 157 0.34 -8.06 31.08
CA ALA A 157 -0.83 -8.10 31.96
C ALA A 157 -1.96 -7.19 31.46
N TYR A 158 -1.61 -6.01 30.95
CA TYR A 158 -2.56 -5.08 30.33
C TYR A 158 -1.91 -4.31 29.17
N LEU A 159 -2.53 -4.39 28.00
CA LEU A 159 -2.32 -3.47 26.88
C LEU A 159 -3.56 -2.61 26.71
N VAL A 160 -3.38 -1.30 26.61
CA VAL A 160 -4.48 -0.36 26.42
C VAL A 160 -4.29 0.37 25.10
N GLN A 161 -5.23 0.18 24.19
CA GLN A 161 -5.42 1.08 23.06
C GLN A 161 -6.19 2.29 23.59
N HIS A 162 -5.53 3.44 23.75
CA HIS A 162 -6.14 4.61 24.39
C HIS A 162 -6.52 5.68 23.36
N ASN A 163 -7.77 5.65 22.89
CA ASN A 163 -8.26 6.54 21.84
C ASN A 163 -7.27 6.57 20.67
N GLN A 164 -6.90 5.41 20.11
CA GLN A 164 -5.96 5.27 18.99
C GLN A 164 -6.66 4.51 17.86
N SER A 165 -6.21 4.68 16.62
CA SER A 165 -6.63 3.77 15.54
C SER A 165 -5.96 2.40 15.73
N ASP A 166 -6.45 1.37 15.04
CA ASP A 166 -5.86 0.04 15.14
C ASP A 166 -4.46 0.01 14.52
N ILE A 167 -4.24 0.73 13.42
CA ILE A 167 -2.91 0.85 12.79
C ILE A 167 -1.92 1.56 13.71
N ASP A 168 -2.33 2.64 14.40
CA ASP A 168 -1.43 3.41 15.26
C ASP A 168 -0.98 2.56 16.45
N PHE A 169 -1.94 1.81 17.03
CA PHE A 169 -1.68 0.88 18.12
C PHE A 169 -0.71 -0.21 17.67
N LEU A 170 -1.01 -0.91 16.57
CA LEU A 170 -0.15 -1.98 16.06
C LEU A 170 1.24 -1.47 15.66
N ALA A 171 1.34 -0.33 14.99
CA ALA A 171 2.62 0.28 14.63
C ALA A 171 3.42 0.71 15.88
N GLU A 172 2.76 1.18 16.94
CA GLU A 172 3.43 1.45 18.22
C GLU A 172 3.97 0.17 18.84
N ARG A 173 3.17 -0.90 18.86
CA ARG A 173 3.58 -2.21 19.40
C ARG A 173 4.73 -2.80 18.59
N ALA A 174 4.60 -2.85 17.27
CA ALA A 174 5.62 -3.35 16.35
C ALA A 174 6.98 -2.66 16.57
N ARG A 175 6.97 -1.32 16.63
CA ARG A 175 8.19 -0.52 16.86
C ARG A 175 8.89 -0.83 18.18
N ARG A 176 8.14 -1.19 19.23
CA ARG A 176 8.71 -1.52 20.56
C ARG A 176 9.43 -2.86 20.56
N ILE A 177 9.01 -3.80 19.71
CA ILE A 177 9.55 -5.16 19.64
C ILE A 177 10.41 -5.41 18.39
N HIS A 178 10.65 -4.38 17.56
CA HIS A 178 11.33 -4.47 16.26
C HIS A 178 10.64 -5.40 15.26
N PHE A 179 9.31 -5.29 15.20
CA PHE A 179 8.48 -5.95 14.21
C PHE A 179 8.08 -4.96 13.11
N GLU A 180 7.76 -5.49 11.93
CA GLU A 180 7.14 -4.78 10.82
C GLU A 180 5.65 -5.12 10.74
N LEU A 181 4.87 -4.18 10.20
CA LEU A 181 3.43 -4.27 9.99
C LEU A 181 3.15 -3.97 8.53
N ASP A 182 2.51 -4.90 7.83
CA ASP A 182 2.21 -4.77 6.40
C ASP A 182 0.88 -5.49 6.06
N VAL A 183 0.26 -5.17 4.92
CA VAL A 183 -0.90 -5.91 4.38
C VAL A 183 -0.67 -6.21 2.91
N VAL A 184 -0.54 -7.51 2.60
CA VAL A 184 -0.38 -8.01 1.23
C VAL A 184 -1.58 -8.88 0.90
N ASP A 185 -2.29 -8.58 -0.19
CA ASP A 185 -3.47 -9.34 -0.66
C ASP A 185 -4.55 -9.58 0.43
N GLY A 186 -4.73 -8.62 1.35
CA GLY A 186 -5.68 -8.77 2.47
C GLY A 186 -5.21 -9.68 3.60
N MET A 187 -3.92 -10.04 3.62
CA MET A 187 -3.24 -10.71 4.70
C MET A 187 -2.43 -9.71 5.53
N LEU A 188 -2.80 -9.53 6.80
CA LEU A 188 -2.04 -8.75 7.76
C LEU A 188 -0.77 -9.50 8.14
N ILE A 189 0.38 -8.88 7.86
CA ILE A 189 1.70 -9.40 8.20
C ILE A 189 2.17 -8.67 9.46
N PHE A 190 2.51 -9.44 10.50
CA PHE A 190 3.12 -8.91 11.72
C PHE A 190 4.26 -9.84 12.13
N ARG A 191 5.49 -9.43 11.84
CA ARG A 191 6.68 -10.29 12.01
C ARG A 191 7.92 -9.48 12.41
N PRO A 192 8.97 -10.10 12.96
CA PRO A 192 10.26 -9.44 13.17
C PRO A 192 10.76 -8.79 11.87
N SER A 193 11.34 -7.59 11.95
CA SER A 193 11.83 -6.89 10.76
C SER A 193 12.87 -7.73 10.01
N ALA A 194 12.57 -8.09 8.77
CA ALA A 194 13.33 -9.05 7.98
C ALA A 194 14.58 -8.43 7.30
N HIS A 195 15.31 -7.56 8.00
CA HIS A 195 16.44 -6.81 7.42
C HIS A 195 17.65 -7.67 7.02
N ALA A 196 17.72 -8.94 7.46
CA ALA A 196 18.94 -9.75 7.36
C ALA A 196 19.01 -10.72 6.16
N ASP A 197 17.88 -11.15 5.59
CA ASP A 197 17.84 -12.24 4.59
C ASP A 197 17.46 -11.80 3.16
N GLY A 198 17.38 -10.48 2.92
CA GLY A 198 17.04 -9.95 1.60
C GLY A 198 18.15 -10.16 0.57
N LYS A 199 17.75 -10.52 -0.67
CA LYS A 199 18.65 -10.45 -1.85
C LYS A 199 19.26 -9.06 -1.92
N THR A 200 20.59 -8.96 -1.76
CA THR A 200 21.28 -7.68 -1.92
C THR A 200 21.33 -7.30 -3.39
N VAL A 201 20.59 -6.26 -3.77
CA VAL A 201 20.63 -5.70 -5.13
C VAL A 201 21.81 -4.74 -5.22
N THR A 202 22.73 -5.00 -6.15
CA THR A 202 23.86 -4.10 -6.42
C THR A 202 23.53 -3.20 -7.60
N LEU A 203 23.38 -1.90 -7.33
CA LEU A 203 23.11 -0.88 -8.35
C LEU A 203 24.36 -0.01 -8.58
N THR A 204 24.74 0.20 -9.84
CA THR A 204 25.88 1.05 -10.20
C THR A 204 25.39 2.42 -10.67
N TYR A 205 25.89 3.50 -10.05
CA TYR A 205 25.56 4.87 -10.45
C TYR A 205 25.96 5.14 -11.91
N ARG A 206 25.07 5.79 -12.67
CA ARG A 206 25.17 6.02 -14.13
C ARG A 206 25.04 4.77 -15.01
N ARG A 207 24.83 3.58 -14.44
CA ARG A 207 24.43 2.39 -15.20
C ARG A 207 22.99 2.02 -14.89
N ASP A 208 22.74 1.66 -13.63
CA ASP A 208 21.45 1.16 -13.16
C ASP A 208 20.70 2.20 -12.32
N LEU A 209 21.44 3.17 -11.75
CA LEU A 209 20.89 4.20 -10.85
C LEU A 209 20.95 5.58 -11.50
N ARG A 210 19.77 6.17 -11.74
CA ARG A 210 19.61 7.48 -12.40
C ARG A 210 19.96 8.65 -11.48
N LYS A 211 19.54 8.60 -10.22
CA LYS A 211 19.72 9.66 -9.22
C LYS A 211 19.97 9.04 -7.85
N PHE A 212 20.90 9.60 -7.09
CA PHE A 212 21.21 9.18 -5.72
C PHE A 212 21.46 10.40 -4.85
N GLU A 213 20.70 10.52 -3.77
CA GLU A 213 20.89 11.56 -2.76
C GLU A 213 21.07 10.88 -1.40
N ALA A 214 22.27 10.97 -0.82
CA ALA A 214 22.55 10.46 0.52
C ALA A 214 22.57 11.61 1.52
N ARG A 215 21.83 11.44 2.62
CA ARG A 215 21.86 12.37 3.75
C ARG A 215 22.33 11.64 4.99
N LEU A 216 23.49 12.05 5.51
CA LEU A 216 23.95 11.66 6.84
C LEU A 216 23.50 12.72 7.85
N SER A 217 22.84 12.29 8.93
CA SER A 217 22.48 13.18 10.03
C SER A 217 22.84 12.54 11.36
N THR A 218 23.58 13.28 12.18
CA THR A 218 23.95 12.89 13.56
C THR A 218 23.00 13.49 14.60
N LEU A 219 21.93 14.17 14.18
CA LEU A 219 21.03 14.90 15.08
C LEU A 219 20.37 14.02 16.14
N ALA A 220 20.03 12.77 15.79
CA ALA A 220 19.43 11.79 16.70
C ALA A 220 20.42 10.70 17.15
N GLN A 221 21.71 10.84 16.83
CA GLN A 221 22.71 9.84 17.19
C GLN A 221 23.05 9.97 18.68
N VAL A 222 22.92 8.87 19.40
CA VAL A 222 23.24 8.79 20.83
C VAL A 222 24.23 7.67 21.06
N ASP A 223 25.26 7.93 21.87
CA ASP A 223 26.28 6.91 22.18
C ASP A 223 25.77 5.83 23.13
N LYS A 224 24.79 6.18 23.97
CA LYS A 224 24.22 5.30 24.99
C LYS A 224 22.78 5.66 25.29
N VAL A 225 21.91 4.66 25.23
CA VAL A 225 20.54 4.75 25.76
C VAL A 225 20.52 4.06 27.13
N SER A 226 20.03 4.75 28.16
CA SER A 226 19.80 4.15 29.48
C SER A 226 18.32 4.24 29.85
N VAL A 227 17.68 3.08 30.00
CA VAL A 227 16.29 2.97 30.45
C VAL A 227 16.28 2.62 31.94
N ARG A 228 15.50 3.33 32.74
CA ARG A 228 15.30 3.03 34.17
C ARG A 228 13.82 2.80 34.42
N GLY A 229 13.48 1.68 35.06
CA GLY A 229 12.14 1.38 35.53
C GLY A 229 12.07 1.41 37.05
N TRP A 230 10.88 1.63 37.59
CA TRP A 230 10.59 1.46 39.01
C TRP A 230 10.30 -0.01 39.29
N ASN A 231 10.97 -0.61 40.28
CA ASN A 231 10.60 -1.93 40.81
C ASN A 231 9.93 -1.71 42.18
N PRO A 232 8.60 -1.85 42.27
CA PRO A 232 7.85 -1.59 43.50
C PRO A 232 8.09 -2.62 44.62
#